data_AF-A0A173XDZ5-F1
#
_entry.id   AF-A0A173XDZ5-F1
#
_cell.length_a   1.000
_cell.length_b   1.000
_cell.length_c   1.000
_cell.angle_alpha   90.00
_cell.angle_beta   90.00
_cell.angle_gamma   90.00
#
_symmetry.space_group_name_H-M   'P 1'
#
loop_
_entity.id
_entity.type
_entity.pdbx_description
1 polymer ?
#
loop_
_entity_poly.entity_id
_entity_poly.type
_entity_poly.pdbx_seq_one_letter_code
_entity_poly.pdbx_strand_id
1 'polypeptide(L)'
;MDKIGKIKLSMAKLGWNIEERISDDGWGDSIGYRIWFKRWDWHGKETLTLIGNKVCFTGATSDAFDYEAVLNIVYKTAKKTRKAWHDFPRDVPCTNTGGEVVPERLLVPWERGRDVDR
;
A
#
# COMPACT_ATOMS: atom_id res chain seq x y z
N MET A 1 -7.82 -19.02 -10.76
CA MET A 1 -7.28 -17.97 -9.86
C MET A 1 -8.33 -17.66 -8.81
N ASP A 2 -7.96 -17.72 -7.54
CA ASP A 2 -8.84 -17.49 -6.40
C ASP A 2 -9.12 -15.98 -6.19
N LYS A 3 -9.94 -15.62 -5.19
CA LYS A 3 -10.31 -14.20 -4.96
C LYS A 3 -9.10 -13.33 -4.61
N ILE A 4 -8.18 -13.83 -3.78
CA ILE A 4 -6.97 -13.11 -3.37
C ILE A 4 -6.09 -12.85 -4.60
N GLY A 5 -5.83 -13.87 -5.41
CA GLY A 5 -5.03 -13.74 -6.64
C GLY A 5 -5.63 -12.75 -7.63
N LYS A 6 -6.96 -12.73 -7.80
CA LYS A 6 -7.65 -11.76 -8.67
C LYS A 6 -7.45 -10.31 -8.20
N ILE A 7 -7.52 -10.05 -6.89
CA ILE A 7 -7.28 -8.72 -6.33
C ILE A 7 -5.83 -8.29 -6.57
N LYS A 8 -4.87 -9.17 -6.26
CA LYS A 8 -3.44 -8.90 -6.45
C LYS A 8 -3.12 -8.61 -7.92
N LEU A 9 -3.62 -9.42 -8.85
CA LEU A 9 -3.43 -9.20 -10.28
C LEU A 9 -4.01 -7.84 -10.72
N SER A 10 -5.19 -7.47 -10.23
CA SER A 10 -5.79 -6.16 -10.52
C SER A 10 -4.93 -5.01 -10.01
N MET A 11 -4.38 -5.11 -8.79
CA MET A 11 -3.50 -4.09 -8.22
C MET A 11 -2.18 -3.98 -8.99
N ALA A 12 -1.58 -5.12 -9.37
CA ALA A 12 -0.36 -5.14 -10.18
C ALA A 12 -0.56 -4.47 -11.55
N LYS A 13 -1.68 -4.75 -12.22
CA LYS A 13 -2.07 -4.07 -13.47
C LYS A 13 -2.27 -2.56 -13.33
N LEU A 14 -2.59 -2.09 -12.13
CA LEU A 14 -2.69 -0.66 -11.78
C LEU A 14 -1.34 -0.04 -11.40
N GLY A 15 -0.23 -0.79 -11.51
CA GLY A 15 1.13 -0.31 -11.22
C GLY A 15 1.56 -0.45 -9.76
N TRP A 16 0.83 -1.20 -8.94
CA TRP A 16 1.22 -1.44 -7.55
C TRP A 16 2.16 -2.63 -7.43
N ASN A 17 3.31 -2.41 -6.79
CA ASN A 17 4.17 -3.51 -6.35
C ASN A 17 3.56 -4.16 -5.12
N ILE A 18 3.56 -5.49 -5.09
CA ILE A 18 2.94 -6.28 -4.04
C ILE A 18 4.04 -7.08 -3.36
N GLU A 19 4.12 -6.92 -2.05
CA GLU A 19 4.97 -7.75 -1.20
C GLU A 19 4.07 -8.39 -0.15
N GLU A 20 4.36 -9.64 0.20
CA GLU A 20 3.66 -10.33 1.26
C GLU A 20 4.62 -11.15 2.12
N ARG A 21 4.22 -11.36 3.36
CA ARG A 21 4.99 -12.12 4.35
C ARG A 21 4.05 -12.93 5.22
N ILE A 22 4.44 -14.18 5.46
CA ILE A 22 3.89 -15.02 6.52
C ILE A 22 5.01 -15.21 7.54
N SER A 23 4.79 -14.80 8.79
CA SER A 23 5.80 -14.86 9.84
C SER A 23 5.18 -14.76 11.24
N ASP A 24 5.91 -15.21 12.25
CA ASP A 24 5.65 -15.01 13.69
C ASP A 24 5.94 -13.57 14.16
N ASP A 25 6.73 -12.81 13.41
CA ASP A 25 7.15 -11.44 13.73
C ASP A 25 5.98 -10.49 14.11
N GLY A 26 5.89 -10.17 15.40
CA GLY A 26 4.94 -9.22 15.97
C GLY A 26 3.59 -9.81 16.41
N TRP A 27 3.46 -11.14 16.50
CA TRP A 27 2.18 -11.81 16.80
C TRP A 27 2.22 -12.79 17.99
N GLY A 28 3.26 -12.73 18.83
CA GLY A 28 3.42 -13.65 19.95
C GLY A 28 3.54 -15.09 19.46
N ASP A 29 2.66 -15.97 19.95
CA ASP A 29 2.65 -17.40 19.60
C ASP A 29 1.88 -17.72 18.29
N SER A 30 1.47 -16.71 17.53
CA SER A 30 0.70 -16.88 16.28
C SER A 30 1.54 -16.63 15.03
N ILE A 31 1.16 -17.25 13.91
CA ILE A 31 1.76 -16.96 12.59
C ILE A 31 0.85 -16.02 11.83
N GLY A 32 1.30 -14.78 11.66
CA GLY A 32 0.55 -13.72 10.98
C GLY A 32 0.84 -13.60 9.49
N TYR A 33 -0.11 -12.98 8.79
CA TYR A 33 0.00 -12.60 7.38
C TYR A 33 0.09 -11.08 7.28
N ARG A 34 0.98 -10.58 6.41
CA ARG A 34 1.11 -9.17 6.08
C ARG A 34 1.23 -8.98 4.58
N ILE A 35 0.55 -7.97 4.06
CA ILE A 35 0.63 -7.54 2.66
C ILE A 35 0.94 -6.05 2.59
N TRP A 36 1.76 -5.68 1.62
CA TRP A 36 2.08 -4.30 1.29
C TRP A 36 1.78 -4.03 -0.18
N PHE A 37 1.06 -2.93 -0.43
CA PHE A 37 0.96 -2.33 -1.75
C PHE A 37 1.85 -1.09 -1.80
N LYS A 38 2.87 -1.14 -2.67
CA LYS A 38 3.98 -0.18 -2.72
C LYS A 38 4.04 0.50 -4.09
N ARG A 39 4.32 1.81 -4.12
CA ARG A 39 4.67 2.53 -5.35
C ARG A 39 5.78 3.54 -5.12
N TRP A 40 6.69 3.59 -6.10
CA TRP A 40 7.76 4.59 -6.18
C TRP A 40 7.34 5.81 -7.00
N ASP A 41 6.23 5.73 -7.74
CA ASP A 41 5.60 6.83 -8.45
C ASP A 41 4.21 7.18 -7.89
N TRP A 42 3.88 8.45 -7.91
CA TRP A 42 2.55 8.96 -7.59
C TRP A 42 2.12 9.96 -8.65
N HIS A 43 1.05 9.67 -9.39
CA HIS A 43 0.53 10.52 -10.48
C HIS A 43 1.60 11.12 -11.41
N GLY A 44 2.61 10.32 -11.78
CA GLY A 44 3.70 10.73 -12.68
C GLY A 44 4.92 11.35 -11.99
N LYS A 45 4.89 11.55 -10.67
CA LYS A 45 6.01 12.08 -9.87
C LYS A 45 6.71 11.00 -9.06
N GLU A 46 8.04 11.12 -8.93
CA GLU A 46 8.87 10.24 -8.12
C GLU A 46 8.65 10.53 -6.63
N THR A 47 8.17 9.52 -5.90
CA THR A 47 7.87 9.64 -4.46
C THR A 47 9.12 9.84 -3.61
N LEU A 48 10.26 9.28 -4.01
CA LEU A 48 11.53 9.49 -3.30
C LEU A 48 11.93 10.96 -3.28
N THR A 49 11.75 11.68 -4.40
CA THR A 49 12.00 13.12 -4.46
C THR A 49 10.98 13.91 -3.62
N LEU A 50 9.71 13.50 -3.63
CA LEU A 50 8.64 14.21 -2.93
C LEU A 50 8.66 14.04 -1.41
N ILE A 51 8.87 12.82 -0.90
CA ILE A 51 8.72 12.47 0.53
C ILE A 51 9.91 11.68 1.09
N GLY A 52 10.96 11.45 0.31
CA GLY A 52 12.12 10.66 0.75
C GLY A 52 11.82 9.17 0.93
N ASN A 53 10.66 8.69 0.45
CA ASN A 53 10.22 7.30 0.61
C ASN A 53 9.21 6.91 -0.48
N LYS A 54 8.83 5.64 -0.51
CA LYS A 54 7.72 5.11 -1.33
C LYS A 54 6.37 5.30 -0.66
N VAL A 55 5.30 5.37 -1.45
CA VAL A 55 3.94 5.14 -0.95
C VAL A 55 3.81 3.67 -0.56
N CYS A 56 3.29 3.41 0.63
CA CYS A 56 3.16 2.06 1.17
C CYS A 56 1.89 1.93 2.01
N PHE A 57 0.97 1.08 1.58
CA PHE A 57 -0.20 0.69 2.37
C PHE A 57 -0.05 -0.74 2.85
N THR A 58 -0.22 -0.94 4.15
CA THR A 58 -0.03 -2.24 4.81
C THR A 58 -1.36 -2.76 5.34
N GLY A 59 -1.57 -4.06 5.22
CA GLY A 59 -2.61 -4.79 5.94
C GLY A 59 -2.02 -6.02 6.60
N ALA A 60 -2.56 -6.40 7.77
CA ALA A 60 -2.10 -7.57 8.48
C ALA A 60 -3.22 -8.28 9.26
N THR A 61 -3.04 -9.58 9.48
CA THR A 61 -3.83 -10.42 10.39
C THR A 61 -2.89 -11.36 11.15
N SER A 62 -3.22 -11.71 12.39
CA SER A 62 -2.49 -12.73 13.16
C SER A 62 -2.78 -14.17 12.71
N ASP A 63 -3.79 -14.36 11.86
CA ASP A 63 -4.26 -15.67 11.41
C ASP A 63 -3.89 -15.90 9.94
N ALA A 64 -2.63 -16.26 9.66
CA ALA A 64 -2.15 -16.42 8.28
C ALA A 64 -2.83 -17.54 7.48
N PHE A 65 -3.40 -18.52 8.18
CA PHE A 65 -3.98 -19.72 7.59
C PHE A 65 -5.51 -19.69 7.53
N ASP A 66 -6.15 -18.65 8.07
CA ASP A 66 -7.57 -18.40 7.85
C ASP A 66 -7.76 -17.65 6.53
N TYR A 67 -8.38 -18.33 5.57
CA TYR A 67 -8.61 -17.79 4.23
C TYR A 67 -9.44 -16.50 4.24
N GLU A 68 -10.51 -16.44 5.05
CA GLU A 68 -11.40 -15.28 5.09
C GLU A 68 -10.73 -14.10 5.81
N ALA A 69 -9.93 -14.35 6.84
CA ALA A 69 -9.12 -13.33 7.48
C ALA A 69 -8.12 -12.70 6.49
N VAL A 70 -7.37 -13.54 5.77
CA VAL A 70 -6.41 -13.07 4.75
C VAL A 70 -7.13 -12.35 3.61
N LEU A 71 -8.23 -12.90 3.09
CA LEU A 71 -9.02 -12.28 2.02
C LEU A 71 -9.53 -10.90 2.44
N ASN A 72 -10.05 -10.77 3.67
CA ASN A 72 -10.54 -9.51 4.22
C ASN A 72 -9.43 -8.45 4.28
N ILE A 73 -8.25 -8.83 4.75
CA ILE A 73 -7.08 -7.93 4.82
C ILE A 73 -6.62 -7.50 3.43
N VAL A 74 -6.48 -8.44 2.49
CA VAL A 74 -6.10 -8.15 1.10
C VAL A 74 -7.12 -7.21 0.46
N TYR A 75 -8.41 -7.49 0.62
CA TYR A 75 -9.49 -6.67 0.05
C TYR A 75 -9.53 -5.26 0.65
N LYS A 76 -9.52 -5.13 1.98
CA LYS A 76 -9.58 -3.82 2.66
C LYS A 76 -8.37 -2.96 2.31
N THR A 77 -7.19 -3.56 2.28
CA THR A 77 -5.96 -2.84 1.96
C THR A 77 -5.97 -2.39 0.51
N ALA A 78 -6.33 -3.27 -0.44
CA ALA A 78 -6.46 -2.88 -1.85
C ALA A 78 -7.53 -1.78 -2.06
N LYS A 79 -8.66 -1.85 -1.36
CA LYS A 79 -9.70 -0.81 -1.40
C LYS A 79 -9.17 0.54 -0.88
N LYS A 80 -8.46 0.54 0.25
CA LYS A 80 -7.79 1.72 0.83
C LYS A 80 -6.82 2.33 -0.18
N THR A 81 -5.95 1.50 -0.75
CA THR A 81 -4.95 1.90 -1.75
C THR A 81 -5.58 2.57 -2.98
N ARG A 82 -6.64 1.97 -3.55
CA ARG A 82 -7.35 2.57 -4.69
C ARG A 82 -8.04 3.88 -4.32
N LYS A 83 -8.66 3.94 -3.16
CA LYS A 83 -9.28 5.19 -2.67
C LYS A 83 -8.24 6.29 -2.54
N ALA A 84 -7.08 6.00 -1.96
CA ALA A 84 -5.99 6.97 -1.82
C ALA A 84 -5.50 7.50 -3.19
N TRP A 85 -5.42 6.64 -4.20
CA TRP A 85 -5.06 7.08 -5.56
C TRP A 85 -6.00 8.17 -6.10
N HIS A 86 -7.30 8.09 -5.79
CA HIS A 86 -8.29 9.07 -6.24
C HIS A 86 -8.36 10.30 -5.34
N ASP A 87 -8.29 10.12 -4.03
CA ASP A 87 -8.47 11.20 -3.05
C ASP A 87 -7.27 12.17 -3.01
N PHE A 88 -6.06 11.71 -3.38
CA PHE A 88 -4.83 12.49 -3.28
C PHE A 88 -4.16 12.66 -4.66
N PRO A 89 -4.73 13.50 -5.56
CA PRO A 89 -4.19 13.69 -6.90
C PRO A 89 -2.89 14.52 -6.95
N ARG A 90 -2.63 15.33 -5.91
CA ARG A 90 -1.48 16.26 -5.84
C ARG A 90 -0.72 16.19 -4.52
N ASP A 91 -1.02 15.19 -3.70
CA ASP A 91 -0.35 14.92 -2.44
C ASP A 91 0.01 13.45 -2.40
N VAL A 92 1.10 13.11 -1.72
CA VAL A 92 1.51 11.72 -1.52
C VAL A 92 0.88 11.24 -0.22
N PRO A 93 0.03 10.21 -0.21
CA PRO A 93 -0.64 9.77 1.01
C PRO A 93 0.23 8.83 1.85
N CYS A 94 0.05 8.86 3.17
CA CYS A 94 0.54 7.87 4.11
C CYS A 94 -0.56 7.39 5.06
N THR A 95 -0.28 6.35 5.84
CA THR A 95 -1.17 5.89 6.93
C THR A 95 -0.64 6.43 8.25
N ASN A 96 -1.45 7.20 8.98
CA ASN A 96 -1.08 7.70 10.30
C ASN A 96 -1.17 6.59 11.36
N THR A 97 -0.76 6.89 12.61
CA THR A 97 -0.82 5.96 13.73
C THR A 97 -2.26 5.51 14.08
N GLY A 98 -3.27 6.30 13.72
CA GLY A 98 -4.69 5.96 13.86
C GLY A 98 -5.24 5.08 12.74
N GLY A 99 -4.44 4.75 11.72
CA GLY A 99 -4.85 3.91 10.59
C GLY A 99 -5.59 4.66 9.47
N GLU A 100 -5.75 5.98 9.59
CA GLU A 100 -6.35 6.87 8.59
C GLU A 100 -5.37 7.16 7.46
N VAL A 101 -5.90 7.42 6.27
CA VAL A 101 -5.09 7.86 5.13
C VAL A 101 -5.10 9.37 5.10
N VAL A 102 -3.92 9.97 5.22
CA VAL A 102 -3.71 11.41 5.26
C VAL A 102 -2.60 11.81 4.29
N PRO A 103 -2.48 13.10 3.91
CA PRO A 103 -1.31 13.58 3.18
C PRO A 103 -0.04 13.38 4.01
N GLU A 104 0.99 12.82 3.40
CA GLU A 104 2.36 12.84 3.92
C GLU A 104 2.94 14.25 3.77
N ARG A 105 3.83 14.62 4.69
CA ARG A 105 4.56 15.87 4.57
C ARG A 105 5.53 15.79 3.39
N LEU A 106 5.24 16.56 2.35
CA LEU A 106 6.15 16.71 1.22
C LEU A 106 7.44 17.44 1.66
N LEU A 107 8.60 16.86 1.31
CA LEU A 107 9.92 17.49 1.43
C LEU A 107 10.11 18.59 0.39
N VAL A 108 9.53 18.41 -0.79
CA VAL A 108 9.47 19.42 -1.86
C VAL A 108 8.03 19.60 -2.33
N PRO A 109 7.62 20.83 -2.73
CA PRO A 109 6.28 21.06 -3.27
C PRO A 109 5.97 20.11 -4.44
N TRP A 110 4.71 19.69 -4.56
CA TRP A 110 4.26 18.73 -5.58
C TRP A 110 4.72 19.09 -6.99
N GLU A 111 4.59 20.36 -7.37
CA GLU A 111 4.94 20.88 -8.70
C GLU A 111 6.43 20.74 -9.01
N ARG A 112 7.27 20.63 -7.98
CA ARG A 112 8.72 20.50 -8.07
C ARG A 112 9.19 19.04 -7.91
N GLY A 113 8.26 18.11 -7.72
CA GLY A 113 8.57 16.68 -7.76
C GLY A 113 9.19 16.30 -9.10
N ARG A 114 10.21 15.45 -9.07
CA ARG A 114 10.81 14.90 -10.29
C ARG A 114 9.77 14.07 -11.02
N ASP A 115 9.64 14.28 -12.32
CA ASP A 115 8.82 13.42 -13.18
C ASP A 115 9.46 12.04 -13.33
N VAL A 116 8.63 11.01 -13.46
CA VAL A 116 9.08 9.65 -13.73
C VAL A 116 9.23 9.51 -15.23
N ASP A 117 10.45 9.29 -15.71
CA ASP A 117 10.69 8.93 -17.11
C ASP A 117 10.02 7.58 -17.38
N ARG A 118 9.03 7.55 -18.29
CA ARG A 118 8.29 6.36 -18.70
C ARG A 118 8.56 6.01 -20.15
#